data_AF-A0A2U1KLX3-F1
#
_entry.id   AF-A0A2U1KLX3-F1
#
_cell.length_a   1.000
_cell.length_b   1.000
_cell.length_c   1.000
_cell.angle_alpha   90.00
_cell.angle_beta   90.00
_cell.angle_gamma   90.00
#
_symmetry.space_group_name_H-M   'P 1'
#
loop_
_entity.id
_entity.type
_entity.pdbx_description
1 polymer ?
#
loop_
_entity_poly.entity_id
_entity_poly.type
_entity_poly.pdbx_seq_one_letter_code
_entity_poly.pdbx_strand_id
1 'polypeptide(L)'
;MDSRHAKTRLNVEGDRISNLPNDLIHRILSFVGIKLAVQTSALSSRWRFLWTSLPCLNFSASDFKTMAKFNKCFTHVLSRHNNQIEVTSAKLSFRGKVNQGFVRRILDYAISHNVQQLTVSYSYDYGGIPFPLYLFSSQSLKHLTIAGGGVSVLSTWEDWCGPILL
;
A
#
# COMPACT_ATOMS: atom_id res chain seq x y z
N MET A 1 62.48 -10.39 -0.13
CA MET A 1 61.36 -11.32 -0.38
C MET A 1 60.09 -10.49 -0.49
N ASP A 2 59.77 -10.09 -1.72
CA ASP A 2 58.59 -9.28 -2.05
C ASP A 2 57.39 -10.20 -2.24
N SER A 3 56.42 -10.13 -1.32
CA SER A 3 55.11 -10.77 -1.48
C SER A 3 54.04 -9.69 -1.61
N ARG A 4 53.94 -9.11 -2.81
CA ARG A 4 52.80 -8.28 -3.21
C ARG A 4 51.57 -9.18 -3.34
N HIS A 5 50.66 -9.11 -2.38
CA HIS A 5 49.30 -9.60 -2.55
C HIS A 5 48.61 -8.76 -3.62
N ALA A 6 48.64 -9.24 -4.87
CA ALA A 6 47.76 -8.78 -5.91
C ALA A 6 46.32 -9.09 -5.48
N LYS A 7 45.67 -8.08 -4.92
CA LYS A 7 44.24 -8.09 -4.62
C LYS A 7 43.50 -8.04 -5.95
N THR A 8 43.28 -9.21 -6.55
CA THR A 8 42.43 -9.37 -7.73
C THR A 8 41.07 -8.76 -7.40
N ARG A 9 40.80 -7.57 -7.92
CA ARG A 9 39.46 -6.99 -7.90
C ARG A 9 38.64 -7.88 -8.83
N LEU A 10 37.87 -8.80 -8.26
CA LEU A 10 36.79 -9.45 -8.98
C LEU A 10 35.95 -8.33 -9.58
N ASN A 11 35.98 -8.22 -10.90
CA ASN A 11 35.13 -7.33 -11.65
C ASN A 11 33.71 -7.91 -11.53
N VAL A 12 33.05 -7.63 -10.40
CA VAL A 12 31.65 -7.96 -10.20
C VAL A 12 30.93 -7.17 -11.26
N GLU A 13 30.43 -7.87 -12.29
CA GLU A 13 29.45 -7.31 -13.22
C GLU A 13 28.48 -6.46 -12.41
N GLY A 14 28.49 -5.14 -12.64
CA GLY A 14 27.88 -4.17 -11.74
C GLY A 14 26.44 -4.56 -11.40
N ASP A 15 26.04 -4.36 -10.14
CA ASP A 15 24.73 -4.73 -9.58
C ASP A 15 23.60 -4.48 -10.59
N ARG A 16 23.17 -5.57 -11.24
CA ARG A 16 22.23 -5.54 -12.37
C ARG A 16 20.87 -5.00 -11.94
N ILE A 17 20.52 -5.17 -10.66
CA ILE A 17 19.27 -4.69 -10.07
C ILE A 17 19.34 -3.17 -9.86
N SER A 18 20.48 -2.64 -9.41
CA SER A 18 20.69 -1.19 -9.30
C SER A 18 20.82 -0.47 -10.65
N ASN A 19 21.15 -1.19 -11.72
CA ASN A 19 21.25 -0.64 -13.07
C ASN A 19 19.89 -0.52 -13.80
N LEU A 20 18.81 -1.09 -13.26
CA LEU A 20 17.48 -0.97 -13.86
C LEU A 20 16.99 0.49 -13.87
N PRO A 21 16.41 0.98 -14.99
CA PRO A 21 15.65 2.23 -15.03
C PRO A 21 14.59 2.31 -13.92
N ASN A 22 14.34 3.51 -13.40
CA ASN A 22 13.39 3.70 -12.29
C ASN A 22 11.99 3.21 -12.65
N ASP A 23 11.55 3.38 -13.90
CA ASP A 23 10.24 2.95 -14.36
C ASP A 23 10.07 1.42 -14.30
N LEU A 24 11.13 0.67 -14.61
CA LEU A 24 11.12 -0.79 -14.47
C LEU A 24 11.09 -1.20 -13.00
N ILE A 25 11.82 -0.48 -12.13
CA ILE A 25 11.78 -0.74 -10.69
C ILE A 25 10.37 -0.45 -10.15
N HIS A 26 9.76 0.69 -10.50
CA HIS A 26 8.37 1.00 -10.13
C HIS A 26 7.41 -0.09 -10.59
N ARG A 27 7.59 -0.60 -11.81
CA ARG A 27 6.77 -1.69 -12.33
C ARG A 27 6.98 -3.00 -11.58
N ILE A 28 8.19 -3.33 -11.16
CA ILE A 28 8.44 -4.49 -10.28
C ILE A 28 7.75 -4.29 -8.93
N LEU A 29 7.90 -3.09 -8.35
CA LEU A 29 7.34 -2.76 -7.05
C LEU A 29 5.80 -2.71 -7.03
N SER A 30 5.16 -2.40 -8.16
CA SER A 30 3.70 -2.43 -8.27
C SER A 30 3.10 -3.84 -8.24
N PHE A 31 3.90 -4.88 -8.48
CA PHE A 31 3.47 -6.28 -8.38
C PHE A 31 3.59 -6.87 -6.97
N VAL A 32 4.27 -6.18 -6.04
CA VAL A 32 4.50 -6.69 -4.68
C VAL A 32 3.69 -5.93 -3.64
N GLY A 33 3.46 -6.57 -2.49
CA GLY A 33 2.87 -5.91 -1.33
C GLY A 33 3.79 -4.81 -0.79
N ILE A 34 3.20 -3.77 -0.20
CA ILE A 34 3.92 -2.58 0.27
C ILE A 34 5.00 -2.89 1.31
N LYS A 35 4.82 -3.95 2.11
CA LYS A 35 5.84 -4.41 3.05
C LYS A 35 7.12 -4.79 2.32
N LEU A 36 7.01 -5.60 1.27
CA LEU A 36 8.16 -6.00 0.46
C LEU A 36 8.74 -4.80 -0.29
N ALA A 37 7.88 -3.94 -0.85
CA ALA A 37 8.34 -2.72 -1.52
C ALA A 37 9.19 -1.84 -0.58
N VAL A 38 8.76 -1.62 0.67
CA VAL A 38 9.56 -0.90 1.66
C VAL A 38 10.84 -1.66 2.00
N GLN A 39 10.83 -3.00 2.10
CA GLN A 39 12.04 -3.78 2.38
C GLN A 39 13.10 -3.68 1.26
N THR A 40 12.67 -3.50 0.00
CA THR A 40 13.62 -3.29 -1.11
C THR A 40 14.43 -1.99 -0.97
N SER A 41 14.02 -1.06 -0.10
CA SER A 41 14.79 0.16 0.19
C SER A 41 16.20 -0.11 0.73
N ALA A 42 16.45 -1.32 1.25
CA ALA A 42 17.75 -1.76 1.73
C ALA A 42 18.68 -2.31 0.64
N LEU A 43 18.20 -2.55 -0.59
CA LEU A 43 18.99 -3.14 -1.67
C LEU A 43 20.09 -2.19 -2.16
N SER A 44 19.77 -0.91 -2.36
CA SER A 44 20.76 0.13 -2.62
C SER A 44 20.18 1.54 -2.40
N SER A 45 21.05 2.55 -2.43
CA SER A 45 20.64 3.96 -2.30
C SER A 45 19.59 4.37 -3.33
N ARG A 46 19.62 3.76 -4.53
CA ARG A 46 18.65 4.00 -5.61
C ARG A 46 17.24 3.51 -5.25
N TRP A 47 17.14 2.37 -4.56
CA TRP A 47 15.86 1.76 -4.18
C TRP A 47 15.22 2.41 -2.95
N ARG A 48 16.00 3.19 -2.18
CA ARG A 48 15.63 3.72 -0.87
C ARG A 48 14.26 4.40 -0.82
N PHE A 49 13.91 5.13 -1.88
CA PHE A 49 12.69 5.96 -1.93
C PHE A 49 11.72 5.59 -3.05
N LEU A 50 11.99 4.58 -3.89
CA LEU A 50 11.12 4.30 -5.04
C LEU A 50 9.73 3.80 -4.62
N TRP A 51 9.59 3.22 -3.44
CA TRP A 51 8.29 2.83 -2.93
C TRP A 51 7.39 4.03 -2.56
N THR A 52 7.96 5.23 -2.33
CA THR A 52 7.18 6.41 -1.89
C THR A 52 6.36 7.03 -3.02
N SER A 53 6.67 6.74 -4.28
CA SER A 53 5.94 7.22 -5.45
C SER A 53 5.13 6.12 -6.15
N LEU A 54 4.79 5.05 -5.43
CA LEU A 54 3.90 4.03 -5.97
C LEU A 54 2.46 4.55 -6.04
N PRO A 55 1.78 4.45 -7.20
CA PRO A 55 0.38 4.85 -7.33
C PRO A 55 -0.58 3.82 -6.74
N CYS A 56 -0.10 2.60 -6.50
CA CYS A 56 -0.88 1.49 -5.97
C CYS A 56 -0.30 1.03 -4.63
N LEU A 57 -1.07 1.16 -3.55
CA LEU A 57 -0.66 0.76 -2.21
C LEU A 57 -1.41 -0.52 -1.78
N ASN A 58 -0.71 -1.64 -1.72
CA ASN A 58 -1.29 -2.93 -1.31
C ASN A 58 -0.78 -3.36 0.07
N PHE A 59 -1.63 -3.22 1.08
CA PHE A 59 -1.39 -3.61 2.47
C PHE A 59 -2.07 -4.95 2.76
N SER A 60 -1.30 -5.93 3.20
CA SER A 60 -1.86 -7.18 3.73
C SER A 60 -1.44 -7.41 5.18
N ALA A 61 -2.41 -7.51 6.08
CA ALA A 61 -2.15 -7.83 7.48
C ALA A 61 -1.47 -9.21 7.64
N SER A 62 -1.71 -10.14 6.70
CA SER A 62 -1.06 -11.46 6.68
C SER A 62 0.46 -11.38 6.51
N ASP A 63 0.97 -10.28 5.94
CA ASP A 63 2.40 -10.09 5.74
C ASP A 63 3.12 -9.80 7.06
N PHE A 64 2.38 -9.56 8.15
CA PHE A 64 2.92 -9.15 9.44
C PHE A 64 2.60 -10.16 10.53
N LYS A 65 3.58 -10.41 11.40
CA LYS A 65 3.41 -11.31 12.56
C LYS A 65 2.39 -10.80 13.58
N THR A 66 2.20 -9.48 13.66
CA THR A 66 1.30 -8.83 14.62
C THR A 66 0.66 -7.60 14.02
N MET A 67 -0.55 -7.26 14.47
CA MET A 67 -1.25 -6.03 14.07
C MET A 67 -0.46 -4.76 14.45
N ALA A 68 0.31 -4.79 15.54
CA ALA A 68 1.19 -3.68 15.92
C ALA A 68 2.29 -3.41 14.88
N LYS A 69 2.91 -4.46 14.32
CA LYS A 69 3.92 -4.32 13.26
C LYS A 69 3.30 -3.82 11.96
N PHE A 70 2.12 -4.33 11.62
CA PHE A 70 1.33 -3.85 10.50
C PHE A 70 1.01 -2.36 10.65
N ASN A 71 0.43 -1.93 11.78
CA ASN A 71 0.10 -0.53 12.06
C ASN A 71 1.32 0.39 12.01
N LYS A 72 2.48 -0.08 12.50
CA LYS A 72 3.74 0.67 12.41
C LYS A 72 4.17 0.87 10.96
N CYS A 73 4.12 -0.18 10.14
CA CYS A 73 4.44 -0.10 8.72
C CYS A 73 3.44 0.78 7.97
N PHE A 74 2.15 0.58 8.20
CA PHE A 74 1.07 1.41 7.65
C PHE A 74 1.31 2.89 7.94
N THR A 75 1.51 3.25 9.20
CA THR A 75 1.84 4.62 9.62
C THR A 75 3.06 5.17 8.90
N HIS A 76 4.14 4.39 8.82
CA HIS A 76 5.38 4.78 8.19
C HIS A 76 5.23 5.05 6.69
N VAL A 77 4.43 4.22 6.00
CA VAL A 77 4.16 4.39 4.57
C VAL A 77 3.33 5.64 4.36
N LEU A 78 2.21 5.78 5.06
CA LEU A 78 1.32 6.94 4.88
C LEU A 78 2.04 8.27 5.15
N SER A 79 2.97 8.31 6.13
CA SER A 79 3.68 9.54 6.49
C SER A 79 4.81 9.92 5.53
N ARG A 80 5.22 9.02 4.63
CA ARG A 80 6.38 9.21 3.74
C ARG A 80 6.04 9.06 2.27
N HIS A 81 4.84 8.60 1.96
CA HIS A 81 4.32 8.55 0.61
C HIS A 81 4.29 9.97 0.03
N ASN A 82 4.67 10.10 -1.24
CA ASN A 82 4.82 11.40 -1.87
C ASN A 82 3.44 11.97 -2.20
N ASN A 83 3.07 13.05 -1.51
CA ASN A 83 1.79 13.75 -1.68
C ASN A 83 1.59 14.36 -3.08
N GLN A 84 2.65 14.47 -3.89
CA GLN A 84 2.57 14.94 -5.28
C GLN A 84 2.16 13.82 -6.26
N ILE A 85 2.16 12.57 -5.82
CA ILE A 85 1.80 11.42 -6.63
C ILE A 85 0.34 11.07 -6.35
N GLU A 86 -0.44 10.99 -7.43
CA GLU A 86 -1.82 10.52 -7.34
C GLU A 86 -1.84 9.02 -6.98
N VAL A 87 -2.43 8.71 -5.83
CA VAL A 87 -2.66 7.31 -5.41
C VAL A 87 -3.93 6.83 -6.09
N THR A 88 -3.77 6.12 -7.20
CA THR A 88 -4.91 5.61 -7.96
C THR A 88 -5.63 4.49 -7.22
N SER A 89 -4.91 3.65 -6.48
CA SER A 89 -5.51 2.55 -5.74
C SER A 89 -4.86 2.26 -4.39
N ALA A 90 -5.70 1.97 -3.40
CA ALA A 90 -5.31 1.46 -2.10
C ALA A 90 -6.09 0.17 -1.80
N LYS A 91 -5.36 -0.93 -1.56
CA LYS A 91 -5.92 -2.22 -1.16
C LYS A 91 -5.45 -2.55 0.25
N LEU A 92 -6.36 -2.90 1.13
CA LEU A 92 -6.07 -3.27 2.50
C LEU A 92 -6.79 -4.57 2.83
N SER A 93 -6.03 -5.59 3.23
CA SER A 93 -6.59 -6.84 3.74
C SER A 93 -6.29 -7.03 5.23
N PHE A 94 -7.30 -7.43 5.98
CA PHE A 94 -7.25 -7.60 7.41
C PHE A 94 -7.54 -9.02 7.83
N ARG A 95 -6.82 -9.48 8.86
CA ARG A 95 -7.11 -10.71 9.58
C ARG A 95 -7.50 -10.37 11.01
N GLY A 96 -8.68 -10.80 11.45
CA GLY A 96 -9.17 -10.56 12.80
C GLY A 96 -9.81 -9.17 13.00
N LYS A 97 -9.91 -8.75 14.26
CA LYS A 97 -10.65 -7.55 14.66
C LYS A 97 -9.87 -6.25 14.35
N VAL A 98 -10.47 -5.35 13.58
CA VAL A 98 -9.90 -4.03 13.23
C VAL A 98 -10.61 -2.93 14.00
N ASN A 99 -9.92 -2.16 14.85
CA ASN A 99 -10.60 -1.10 15.61
C ASN A 99 -11.06 0.08 14.72
N GLN A 100 -12.09 0.80 15.17
CA GLN A 100 -12.68 1.95 14.45
C GLN A 100 -11.68 3.09 14.20
N GLY A 101 -10.76 3.36 15.14
CA GLY A 101 -9.75 4.41 14.96
C GLY A 101 -8.80 4.12 13.81
N PHE A 102 -8.46 2.84 13.60
CA PHE A 102 -7.65 2.40 12.48
C PHE A 102 -8.40 2.53 11.16
N VAL A 103 -9.68 2.14 11.13
CA VAL A 103 -10.55 2.32 9.96
C VAL A 103 -10.61 3.79 9.58
N ARG A 104 -10.95 4.67 10.53
CA ARG A 104 -11.01 6.12 10.32
C ARG A 104 -9.74 6.67 9.69
N ARG A 105 -8.56 6.25 10.18
CA ARG A 105 -7.28 6.68 9.63
C ARG A 105 -7.07 6.29 8.16
N ILE A 106 -7.58 5.13 7.75
CA ILE A 106 -7.55 4.72 6.33
C ILE A 106 -8.43 5.64 5.50
N LEU A 107 -9.63 5.99 6.01
CA LEU A 107 -10.55 6.87 5.30
C LEU A 107 -9.96 8.26 5.18
N ASP A 108 -9.45 8.81 6.29
CA ASP A 108 -8.82 10.13 6.33
C ASP A 108 -7.69 10.22 5.28
N TYR A 109 -6.84 9.19 5.19
CA TYR A 109 -5.80 9.12 4.16
C TYR A 109 -6.38 9.02 2.75
N ALA A 110 -7.35 8.12 2.52
CA ALA A 110 -7.94 7.95 1.21
C ALA A 110 -8.61 9.23 0.69
N ILE A 111 -9.26 9.98 1.58
CA ILE A 111 -9.87 11.28 1.29
C ILE A 111 -8.79 12.33 1.05
N SER A 112 -7.79 12.46 1.94
CA SER A 112 -6.76 13.51 1.83
C SER A 112 -5.81 13.34 0.65
N HIS A 113 -5.68 12.11 0.13
CA HIS A 113 -4.81 11.79 -1.01
C HIS A 113 -5.57 11.51 -2.30
N ASN A 114 -6.84 11.90 -2.36
CA ASN A 114 -7.69 11.75 -3.54
C ASN A 114 -7.68 10.33 -4.13
N VAL A 115 -7.71 9.31 -3.27
CA VAL A 115 -7.66 7.92 -3.73
C VAL A 115 -8.88 7.63 -4.59
N GLN A 116 -8.65 7.07 -5.79
CA GLN A 116 -9.74 6.75 -6.72
C GLN A 116 -10.36 5.38 -6.45
N GLN A 117 -9.55 4.42 -6.01
CA GLN A 117 -9.99 3.05 -5.77
C GLN A 117 -9.57 2.59 -4.38
N LEU A 118 -10.55 2.31 -3.52
CA LEU A 118 -10.31 1.76 -2.18
C LEU A 118 -10.91 0.36 -2.10
N THR A 119 -10.06 -0.63 -1.84
CA THR A 119 -10.49 -2.00 -1.53
C THR A 119 -10.13 -2.33 -0.10
N VAL A 120 -11.14 -2.69 0.69
CA VAL A 120 -10.97 -3.14 2.07
C VAL A 120 -11.53 -4.55 2.18
N SER A 121 -10.66 -5.53 2.46
CA SER A 121 -11.08 -6.90 2.73
C SER A 121 -10.78 -7.31 4.17
N TYR A 122 -11.65 -8.11 4.76
CA TYR A 122 -11.48 -8.64 6.11
C TYR A 122 -11.93 -10.11 6.16
N SER A 123 -11.14 -10.97 6.82
CA SER A 123 -11.52 -12.34 7.12
C SER A 123 -11.96 -12.43 8.59
N TYR A 124 -13.25 -12.72 8.83
CA TYR A 124 -13.81 -12.82 10.18
C TYR A 124 -13.42 -14.09 10.92
N ASP A 125 -13.30 -13.94 12.24
CA ASP A 125 -13.93 -14.84 13.22
C ASP A 125 -14.93 -13.94 13.99
N TYR A 126 -16.22 -14.28 13.91
CA TYR A 126 -17.40 -13.65 14.53
C TYR A 126 -17.29 -12.19 15.04
N GLY A 127 -17.89 -11.26 14.29
CA GLY A 127 -18.17 -9.89 14.77
C GLY A 127 -17.77 -8.84 13.74
N GLY A 128 -18.68 -8.56 12.81
CA GLY A 128 -18.51 -7.47 11.86
C GLY A 128 -18.39 -6.13 12.55
N ILE A 129 -17.27 -5.45 12.35
CA ILE A 129 -17.21 -4.01 12.62
C ILE A 129 -17.81 -3.35 11.39
N PRO A 130 -18.95 -2.65 11.51
CA PRO A 130 -19.49 -1.90 10.40
C PRO A 130 -18.41 -0.89 9.99
N PHE A 131 -17.92 -1.06 8.76
CA PHE A 131 -17.08 -0.05 8.14
C PHE A 131 -17.93 1.21 8.05
N PRO A 132 -17.52 2.33 8.67
CA PRO A 132 -18.36 3.50 8.77
C PRO A 132 -18.39 4.22 7.41
N LEU A 133 -19.17 3.66 6.49
CA LEU A 133 -19.40 4.21 5.15
C LEU A 133 -19.94 5.64 5.21
N TYR A 134 -20.66 5.98 6.30
CA TYR A 134 -21.15 7.34 6.56
C TYR A 134 -20.05 8.38 6.78
N LEU A 135 -18.80 7.98 7.04
CA LEU A 135 -17.66 8.90 7.14
C LEU A 135 -17.03 9.19 5.78
N PHE A 136 -17.45 8.49 4.72
CA PHE A 136 -16.81 8.56 3.42
C PHE A 136 -17.48 9.59 2.51
N SER A 137 -17.10 10.86 2.69
CA SER A 137 -17.40 11.93 1.73
C SER A 137 -16.14 12.23 0.92
N SER A 138 -15.91 11.48 -0.16
CA SER A 138 -14.78 11.68 -1.07
C SER A 138 -15.30 12.09 -2.45
N GLN A 139 -14.73 13.17 -3.01
CA GLN A 139 -15.02 13.59 -4.39
C GLN A 139 -14.18 12.84 -5.43
N SER A 140 -13.10 12.19 -5.00
CA SER A 140 -12.14 11.50 -5.87
C SER A 140 -12.42 10.00 -6.00
N LEU A 141 -13.05 9.39 -5.00
CA LEU A 141 -13.26 7.96 -4.95
C LEU A 141 -14.31 7.53 -5.97
N LYS A 142 -13.89 6.73 -6.94
CA LYS A 142 -14.74 6.17 -7.99
C LYS A 142 -15.18 4.74 -7.67
N HIS A 143 -14.32 3.98 -6.99
CA HIS A 143 -14.58 2.57 -6.68
C HIS A 143 -14.30 2.28 -5.20
N LEU A 144 -15.32 1.77 -4.51
CA LEU A 144 -15.19 1.26 -3.15
C LEU A 144 -15.58 -0.20 -3.15
N THR A 145 -14.68 -1.07 -2.71
CA THR A 145 -14.98 -2.49 -2.53
C THR A 145 -14.77 -2.85 -1.07
N ILE A 146 -15.81 -3.42 -0.45
CA ILE A 146 -15.73 -3.95 0.91
C ILE A 146 -16.05 -5.45 0.84
N ALA A 147 -15.05 -6.28 1.12
CA ALA A 147 -15.19 -7.73 1.03
C ALA A 147 -15.00 -8.38 2.41
N GLY A 148 -16.04 -9.07 2.89
CA GLY A 148 -15.98 -9.88 4.09
C GLY A 148 -15.95 -11.36 3.76
N GLY A 149 -15.23 -12.17 4.57
CA GLY A 149 -15.27 -13.63 4.46
C GLY A 149 -16.71 -14.16 4.43
N GLY A 150 -17.19 -14.48 3.22
CA GLY A 150 -18.54 -14.99 2.94
C GLY A 150 -19.40 -14.11 2.02
N VAL A 151 -19.20 -12.79 1.95
CA VAL A 151 -20.00 -11.90 1.11
C VAL A 151 -19.14 -10.75 0.58
N SER A 152 -18.89 -10.74 -0.72
CA SER A 152 -18.40 -9.56 -1.42
C SER A 152 -19.57 -8.61 -1.62
N VAL A 153 -19.60 -7.48 -0.91
CA VAL A 153 -20.47 -6.37 -1.28
C VAL A 153 -19.73 -5.61 -2.38
N LEU A 154 -20.08 -5.91 -3.62
CA LEU A 154 -19.71 -5.08 -4.76
C LEU A 154 -20.59 -3.83 -4.72
N SER A 155 -20.15 -2.77 -4.06
CA SER A 155 -20.74 -1.44 -4.28
C SER A 155 -20.13 -0.84 -5.54
N THR A 156 -20.64 -1.25 -6.71
CA THR A 156 -20.58 -0.42 -7.92
C THR A 156 -21.56 0.72 -7.70
N TRP A 157 -21.07 1.95 -7.61
CA TRP A 157 -21.87 3.15 -7.34
C TRP A 157 -22.75 3.58 -8.54
N GLU A 158 -23.15 2.66 -9.41
CA GLU A 158 -23.80 2.99 -10.69
C GLU A 158 -25.34 3.06 -10.64
N ASP A 159 -25.99 2.86 -9.49
CA ASP A 159 -27.47 2.84 -9.45
C ASP A 159 -28.16 4.05 -8.81
N TRP A 160 -27.45 5.15 -8.49
CA TRP A 160 -28.10 6.38 -8.01
C TRP A 160 -27.50 7.64 -8.65
N CYS A 161 -27.72 7.82 -9.96
CA CYS A 161 -27.75 9.15 -10.54
C CYS A 161 -29.07 9.84 -10.16
N GLY A 162 -29.05 10.57 -9.04
CA GLY A 162 -30.08 11.54 -8.68
C GLY A 162 -29.45 12.68 -7.86
N PRO A 163 -29.75 13.95 -8.15
CA PRO A 163 -29.08 15.08 -7.52
C PRO A 163 -29.55 15.22 -6.07
N ILE A 164 -28.62 15.21 -5.11
CA ILE A 164 -28.93 15.67 -3.76
C ILE A 164 -28.60 17.15 -3.69
N LEU A 165 -29.65 17.96 -3.79
CA LEU A 165 -29.70 19.31 -3.21
C LEU A 165 -29.71 19.16 -1.69
N LEU A 166 -28.69 19.72 -1.02
CA LEU A 166 -28.81 20.43 0.25
C LEU A 166 -27.78 21.56 0.28
#